data_AF-F6QDI5-F1
#
_entry.id   AF-F6QDI5-F1
#
_cell.length_a   1.000
_cell.length_b   1.000
_cell.length_c   1.000
_cell.angle_alpha   90.00
_cell.angle_beta   90.00
_cell.angle_gamma   90.00
#
_symmetry.space_group_name_H-M   'P 1'
#
loop_
_entity.id
_entity.type
_entity.pdbx_description
1 polymer ?
#
loop_
_entity_poly.entity_id
_entity_poly.type
_entity_poly.pdbx_seq_one_letter_code
_entity_poly.pdbx_strand_id
1 'polypeptide(L)'
;MEHTEIDHWLEFSATKLSTCNSFDSAISELNHSLSLRTYLVGNSLSLADLCVWATLKGNNTWQEQLKQNKTLVHVKRWYGFLEAQHAFQSVGSKWNVTATEKKQDVGKFVELPGAEMGKVIVRFPPEASG
;
A
#
# COMPACT_ATOMS: atom_id res chain seq x y z
N MET A 1 -7.13 4.36 -18.02
CA MET A 1 -7.77 5.29 -17.06
C MET A 1 -7.61 4.77 -15.65
N GLU A 2 -8.01 3.52 -15.37
CA GLU A 2 -7.90 2.91 -14.03
C GLU A 2 -6.47 2.91 -13.47
N HIS A 3 -5.46 2.70 -14.31
CA HIS A 3 -4.05 2.71 -13.89
C HIS A 3 -3.59 4.06 -13.30
N THR A 4 -4.15 5.17 -13.79
CA THR A 4 -3.85 6.52 -13.28
C THR A 4 -4.55 6.79 -11.96
N GLU A 5 -5.77 6.27 -11.79
CA GLU A 5 -6.49 6.36 -10.51
C GLU A 5 -5.76 5.56 -9.42
N ILE A 6 -5.21 4.39 -9.76
CA ILE A 6 -4.41 3.58 -8.83
C ILE A 6 -3.18 4.34 -8.37
N ASP A 7 -2.44 4.94 -9.31
CA ASP A 7 -1.24 5.73 -9.02
C ASP A 7 -1.55 6.94 -8.11
N HIS A 8 -2.63 7.65 -8.40
CA HIS A 8 -3.12 8.73 -7.55
C HIS A 8 -3.42 8.27 -6.11
N TRP A 9 -4.07 7.11 -5.93
CA TRP A 9 -4.36 6.59 -4.59
C TRP A 9 -3.12 6.08 -3.85
N LEU A 10 -2.11 5.58 -4.56
CA LEU A 10 -0.80 5.23 -4.00
C LEU A 10 -0.08 6.48 -3.48
N GLU A 11 -0.02 7.54 -4.28
CA GLU A 11 0.57 8.81 -3.84
C GLU A 11 -0.22 9.41 -2.67
N PHE A 12 -1.55 9.37 -2.74
CA PHE A 12 -2.44 9.87 -1.69
C PHE A 12 -2.21 9.17 -0.35
N SER A 13 -2.03 7.84 -0.36
CA SER A 13 -1.79 7.08 0.88
C SER A 13 -0.39 7.36 1.45
N ALA A 14 0.62 7.43 0.59
CA ALA A 14 2.01 7.67 0.98
C ALA A 14 2.24 9.10 1.49
N THR A 15 1.50 10.09 0.97
CA THR A 15 1.68 11.50 1.32
C THR A 15 0.63 11.98 2.33
N LYS A 16 -0.64 12.05 1.92
CA LYS A 16 -1.72 12.67 2.69
C LYS A 16 -2.15 11.81 3.89
N LEU A 17 -2.34 10.50 3.72
CA LEU A 17 -2.77 9.62 4.82
C LEU A 17 -1.64 9.30 5.82
N SER A 18 -0.39 9.42 5.40
CA SER A 18 0.77 9.19 6.28
C SER A 18 1.13 10.43 7.11
N THR A 19 0.72 11.62 6.68
CA THR A 19 1.03 12.89 7.37
C THR A 19 -0.07 13.27 8.37
N CYS A 20 0.27 13.42 9.64
CA CYS A 20 -0.68 13.71 10.72
C CYS A 20 -1.48 15.01 10.51
N ASN A 21 -0.85 16.06 9.97
CA ASN A 21 -1.46 17.39 9.81
C ASN A 21 -2.62 17.45 8.79
N SER A 22 -2.64 16.54 7.82
CA SER A 22 -3.62 16.55 6.72
C SER A 22 -4.56 15.33 6.75
N PHE A 23 -4.44 14.49 7.79
CA PHE A 23 -5.16 13.22 7.87
C PHE A 23 -6.69 13.38 7.90
N ASP A 24 -7.21 14.36 8.64
CA ASP A 24 -8.67 14.59 8.75
C ASP A 24 -9.30 15.04 7.42
N SER A 25 -8.59 15.89 6.66
CA SER A 25 -9.01 16.30 5.32
C SER A 25 -8.91 15.13 4.33
N ALA A 26 -7.80 14.37 4.38
CA ALA A 26 -7.59 13.20 3.54
C ALA A 26 -8.67 12.13 3.78
N ILE A 27 -8.96 11.79 5.03
CA ILE A 27 -9.98 10.77 5.32
C ILE A 27 -11.39 11.20 4.90
N SER A 28 -11.67 12.51 4.95
CA SER A 28 -12.92 13.09 4.45
C SER A 28 -13.02 13.00 2.91
N GLU A 29 -11.94 13.30 2.19
CA GLU A 29 -11.83 13.13 0.74
C GLU A 29 -12.04 11.66 0.35
N LEU A 30 -11.38 10.74 1.05
CA LEU A 30 -11.57 9.29 0.87
C LEU A 30 -13.03 8.86 1.11
N ASN A 31 -13.67 9.39 2.16
CA ASN A 31 -15.07 9.11 2.46
C ASN A 31 -16.01 9.59 1.36
N HIS A 32 -15.71 10.74 0.75
CA HIS A 32 -16.47 11.26 -0.38
C HIS A 32 -16.29 10.37 -1.63
N SER A 33 -15.06 9.97 -1.95
CA SER A 33 -14.78 9.09 -3.08
C SER A 33 -15.45 7.72 -2.95
N LEU A 34 -15.55 7.19 -1.72
CA LEU A 34 -16.21 5.92 -1.40
C LEU A 34 -17.74 6.03 -1.24
N SER A 35 -18.33 7.22 -1.37
CA SER A 35 -19.77 7.42 -1.25
C SER A 35 -20.55 6.66 -2.32
N LEU A 36 -20.06 6.70 -3.57
CA LEU A 36 -20.69 6.06 -4.72
C LEU A 36 -19.97 4.79 -5.19
N ARG A 37 -18.90 4.37 -4.50
CA ARG A 37 -18.03 3.29 -4.95
C ARG A 37 -17.84 2.22 -3.87
N THR A 38 -17.69 0.97 -4.31
CA THR A 38 -17.39 -0.17 -3.44
C THR A 38 -15.89 -0.45 -3.35
N TYR A 39 -15.15 -0.12 -4.42
CA TYR A 39 -13.68 -0.19 -4.49
C TYR A 39 -13.15 1.18 -4.89
N LEU A 40 -11.90 1.49 -4.55
CA LEU A 40 -11.30 2.79 -4.87
C LEU A 40 -11.13 3.01 -6.37
N VAL A 41 -10.86 1.95 -7.12
CA VAL A 41 -10.69 1.99 -8.57
C VAL A 41 -11.51 0.87 -9.23
N GLY A 42 -12.29 1.23 -10.23
CA GLY A 42 -13.13 0.28 -10.97
C GLY A 42 -14.17 -0.44 -10.11
N ASN A 43 -14.40 -1.72 -10.45
CA ASN A 43 -15.41 -2.59 -9.81
C ASN A 43 -14.80 -3.83 -9.15
N SER A 44 -13.48 -3.85 -8.92
CA SER A 44 -12.75 -4.99 -8.37
C SER A 44 -11.67 -4.54 -7.39
N LEU A 45 -11.22 -5.45 -6.52
CA LEU A 45 -10.13 -5.18 -5.59
C LEU A 45 -8.86 -4.79 -6.36
N SER A 46 -8.27 -3.65 -6.03
CA SER A 46 -7.09 -3.11 -6.69
C SER A 46 -5.95 -2.80 -5.72
N LEU A 47 -4.77 -2.47 -6.25
CA LEU A 47 -3.63 -2.01 -5.44
C LEU A 47 -3.95 -0.75 -4.64
N ALA A 48 -4.83 0.12 -5.15
CA ALA A 48 -5.28 1.31 -4.44
C ALA A 48 -5.96 0.92 -3.12
N ASP A 49 -6.86 -0.07 -3.16
CA ASP A 49 -7.57 -0.55 -1.98
C ASP A 49 -6.62 -1.12 -0.93
N LEU A 50 -5.68 -1.96 -1.37
CA LEU A 50 -4.69 -2.58 -0.50
C LEU A 50 -3.78 -1.55 0.17
N CYS A 51 -3.27 -0.59 -0.60
CA CYS A 51 -2.34 0.41 -0.09
C CYS A 51 -3.02 1.36 0.90
N VAL A 52 -4.20 1.89 0.55
CA VAL A 52 -4.96 2.77 1.44
C VAL A 52 -5.37 2.02 2.71
N TRP A 53 -5.83 0.78 2.61
CA TRP A 53 -6.22 -0.03 3.76
C TRP A 53 -5.03 -0.29 4.69
N ALA A 54 -3.86 -0.65 4.13
CA ALA A 54 -2.66 -0.90 4.91
C ALA A 54 -2.16 0.35 5.65
N THR A 55 -2.17 1.51 4.97
CA THR A 55 -1.82 2.79 5.59
C THR A 55 -2.78 3.15 6.72
N LEU A 56 -4.09 2.95 6.53
CA LEU A 56 -5.08 3.17 7.59
C LEU A 56 -4.89 2.21 8.76
N LYS A 57 -4.64 0.92 8.49
CA LYS A 57 -4.39 -0.08 9.53
C LYS A 57 -3.24 0.32 10.44
N GLY A 58 -2.15 0.84 9.88
CA GLY A 58 -0.97 1.31 10.60
C GLY A 58 -1.07 2.71 11.22
N ASN A 59 -2.13 3.48 10.94
CA ASN A 59 -2.27 4.84 11.42
C ASN A 59 -3.03 4.88 12.77
N ASN A 60 -2.35 5.31 13.84
CA ASN A 60 -2.93 5.41 15.18
C ASN A 60 -4.13 6.36 15.22
N THR A 61 -4.06 7.48 14.50
CA THR A 61 -5.15 8.46 14.40
C THR A 61 -6.40 7.81 13.83
N TRP A 62 -6.28 6.96 12.79
CA TRP A 62 -7.41 6.21 12.25
C TRP A 62 -8.01 5.25 13.29
N GLN A 63 -7.18 4.53 14.04
CA GLN A 63 -7.64 3.61 15.08
C GLN A 63 -8.42 4.34 16.19
N GLU A 64 -7.98 5.54 16.56
CA GLU A 64 -8.70 6.40 17.50
C GLU A 64 -10.02 6.93 16.91
N GLN A 65 -10.01 7.36 15.64
CA GLN A 65 -11.19 7.83 14.92
C GLN A 65 -12.28 6.75 14.78
N LEU A 66 -11.86 5.50 14.55
CA LEU A 66 -12.72 4.32 14.56
C LEU A 66 -13.46 4.18 15.90
N LYS A 67 -12.74 4.32 17.02
CA LYS A 67 -13.30 4.24 18.38
C LYS A 67 -14.20 5.43 18.72
N GLN A 68 -13.80 6.64 18.34
CA GLN A 68 -14.56 7.88 18.54
C GLN A 68 -15.82 7.98 17.68
N ASN A 69 -16.03 7.00 16.80
CA ASN A 69 -17.20 6.89 15.95
C ASN A 69 -17.48 8.15 15.09
N LYS A 70 -16.43 8.90 14.73
CA LYS A 70 -16.56 10.09 13.87
C LYS A 70 -17.21 9.72 12.53
N THR A 71 -17.93 10.66 11.93
CA THR A 71 -18.84 10.52 10.78
C THR A 71 -18.12 10.17 9.47
N LEU A 72 -17.60 8.94 9.36
CA LEU A 72 -16.93 8.39 8.17
C LEU A 72 -17.58 7.06 7.78
N VAL A 73 -18.88 7.09 7.52
CA VAL A 73 -19.70 5.89 7.31
C VAL A 73 -19.26 5.08 6.10
N HIS A 74 -18.84 5.73 5.01
CA HIS A 74 -18.45 5.04 3.78
C HIS A 74 -17.08 4.39 3.93
N VAL A 75 -16.11 5.09 4.54
CA VAL A 75 -14.79 4.52 4.84
C VAL A 75 -14.91 3.36 5.81
N LYS A 76 -15.71 3.48 6.88
CA LYS A 76 -15.93 2.37 7.82
C LYS A 76 -16.54 1.15 7.14
N ARG A 77 -17.57 1.36 6.30
CA ARG A 77 -18.19 0.28 5.53
C ARG A 77 -17.16 -0.41 4.63
N TRP A 78 -16.39 0.36 3.87
CA TRP A 78 -15.36 -0.16 2.97
C TRP A 78 -14.24 -0.88 3.73
N TYR A 79 -13.75 -0.28 4.82
CA TYR A 79 -12.70 -0.84 5.65
C TYR A 79 -13.14 -2.18 6.28
N GLY A 80 -14.36 -2.24 6.81
CA GLY A 80 -14.94 -3.49 7.34
C GLY A 80 -15.21 -4.53 6.25
N PHE A 81 -15.61 -4.09 5.06
CA PHE A 81 -15.78 -4.98 3.90
C PHE A 81 -14.46 -5.63 3.48
N LEU A 82 -13.35 -4.87 3.46
CA LEU A 82 -12.03 -5.43 3.19
C LEU A 82 -11.57 -6.34 4.33
N GLU A 83 -11.71 -5.91 5.59
CA GLU A 83 -11.29 -6.70 6.75
C GLU A 83 -12.08 -8.01 6.89
N ALA A 84 -13.32 -8.09 6.40
CA ALA A 84 -14.10 -9.33 6.36
C ALA A 84 -13.54 -10.38 5.38
N GLN A 85 -12.70 -9.99 4.42
CA GLN A 85 -12.11 -10.92 3.47
C GLN A 85 -10.98 -11.73 4.11
N HIS A 86 -10.91 -13.02 3.80
CA HIS A 86 -9.94 -13.95 4.40
C HIS A 86 -8.48 -13.52 4.19
N ALA A 87 -8.15 -12.92 3.04
CA ALA A 87 -6.82 -12.39 2.77
C ALA A 87 -6.42 -11.29 3.77
N PHE A 88 -7.35 -10.39 4.09
CA PHE A 88 -7.12 -9.28 5.02
C PHE A 88 -7.15 -9.74 6.49
N GLN A 89 -7.95 -10.74 6.85
CA GLN A 89 -7.91 -11.38 8.17
C GLN A 89 -6.55 -12.03 8.45
N SER A 90 -6.03 -12.75 7.45
CA SER A 90 -4.71 -13.41 7.53
C SER A 90 -3.58 -12.38 7.68
N VAL A 91 -3.65 -11.28 6.92
CA VAL A 91 -2.69 -10.17 7.05
C VAL A 91 -2.87 -9.47 8.40
N GLY A 92 -4.09 -9.15 8.81
CA GLY A 92 -4.39 -8.46 10.07
C GLY A 92 -3.87 -9.20 11.30
N SER A 93 -3.94 -10.53 11.29
CA SER A 93 -3.41 -11.39 12.37
C SER A 93 -1.88 -11.40 12.43
N LYS A 94 -1.20 -11.06 11.32
CA LYS A 94 0.26 -11.00 11.20
C LYS A 94 0.79 -9.56 11.17
N TRP A 95 -0.11 -8.57 11.11
CA TRP A 95 0.19 -7.15 11.02
C TRP A 95 0.48 -6.56 12.41
N ASN A 96 1.58 -7.00 13.01
CA ASN A 96 2.17 -6.33 14.16
C ASN A 96 3.19 -5.31 13.65
N VAL A 97 2.72 -4.14 13.23
CA VAL A 97 3.61 -3.05 12.80
C VAL A 97 4.18 -2.37 14.05
N THR A 98 5.15 -3.03 14.67
CA THR A 98 6.31 -2.28 15.17
C THR A 98 6.97 -1.67 13.95
N ALA A 99 7.03 -0.34 13.91
CA ALA A 99 7.70 0.42 12.87
C ALA A 99 9.11 -0.14 12.60
N THR A 100 9.26 -0.97 11.58
CA THR A 100 10.55 -1.26 10.96
C THR A 100 10.53 -0.60 9.61
N GLU A 101 10.98 0.65 9.65
CA GLU A 101 11.95 1.23 8.72
C GLU A 101 11.62 1.20 7.22
N LYS A 102 11.84 2.36 6.61
CA LYS A 102 12.10 2.54 5.19
C LYS A 102 13.03 1.42 4.69
N LYS A 103 12.49 0.33 4.17
CA LYS A 103 13.28 -0.63 3.42
C LYS A 103 13.33 -0.11 2.00
N GLN A 104 14.46 0.54 1.70
CA GLN A 104 14.90 0.95 0.37
C GLN A 104 14.52 -0.11 -0.66
N ASP A 105 14.08 0.35 -1.83
CA ASP A 105 14.16 -0.39 -3.08
C ASP A 105 15.50 -1.13 -3.17
N VAL A 106 15.49 -2.42 -2.89
CA VAL A 106 16.55 -3.32 -3.30
C VAL A 106 15.89 -4.39 -4.15
N GLY A 107 16.17 -4.28 -5.46
CA GLY A 107 15.73 -5.24 -6.44
C GLY A 107 16.01 -6.65 -5.97
N LYS A 108 15.07 -7.53 -6.32
CA LYS A 108 15.18 -8.98 -6.26
C LYS A 108 16.56 -9.44 -6.75
N PHE A 109 17.48 -9.70 -5.84
CA PHE A 109 18.58 -10.59 -6.10
C PHE A 109 18.38 -11.82 -5.22
N VAL A 110 17.85 -12.86 -5.85
CA VAL A 110 18.02 -14.22 -5.35
C VAL A 110 19.53 -14.44 -5.32
N GLU A 111 20.10 -14.48 -4.12
CA GLU A 111 21.44 -14.99 -3.90
C GLU A 111 21.42 -16.48 -4.23
N LEU A 112 21.89 -16.79 -5.45
CA LEU A 112 22.40 -18.10 -5.79
C LEU A 112 23.55 -18.42 -4.81
N PRO A 113 23.61 -19.61 -4.21
CA PRO A 113 24.64 -19.94 -3.23
C PRO A 113 26.02 -20.00 -3.92
N GLY A 114 26.88 -19.01 -3.64
CA GLY A 114 28.32 -19.09 -3.94
C GLY A 114 28.96 -17.93 -4.72
N ALA A 115 28.62 -16.66 -4.45
CA ALA A 115 29.28 -15.53 -5.12
C ALA A 115 30.13 -14.69 -4.14
N GLU A 116 31.44 -14.95 -4.14
CA GLU A 116 32.46 -14.24 -3.36
C GLU A 116 32.84 -12.90 -4.04
N MET A 117 32.83 -11.80 -3.28
CA MET A 117 33.07 -10.43 -3.75
C MET A 117 34.57 -10.22 -4.08
N GLY A 118 34.93 -9.92 -5.34
CA GLY A 118 36.33 -9.56 -5.64
C GLY A 118 36.88 -9.80 -7.06
N LYS A 119 36.07 -10.23 -8.04
CA LYS A 119 36.56 -10.43 -9.42
C LYS A 119 35.64 -9.79 -10.44
N VAL A 120 35.68 -8.46 -10.49
CA VAL A 120 35.23 -7.65 -11.61
C VAL A 120 35.98 -8.11 -12.86
N ILE A 121 35.24 -8.54 -13.87
CA ILE A 121 35.77 -8.82 -15.20
C ILE A 121 34.70 -8.43 -16.22
N VAL A 122 34.92 -7.28 -16.86
CA VAL A 122 34.36 -6.97 -18.17
C VAL A 122 34.93 -7.97 -19.15
N ARG A 123 34.08 -8.84 -19.69
CA ARG A 123 34.42 -9.63 -20.88
C ARG A 123 33.18 -9.70 -21.76
N PHE A 124 33.17 -8.88 -22.82
CA PHE A 124 32.35 -9.11 -24.01
C PHE A 124 32.81 -10.43 -24.68
N PRO A 125 31.88 -11.29 -25.13
CA PRO A 125 32.14 -12.09 -26.33
C PRO A 125 30.86 -12.43 -27.15
N PRO A 126 30.96 -12.91 -28.39
CA PRO A 126 31.96 -12.69 -29.43
C PRO A 126 31.32 -12.09 -30.71
N GLU A 127 32.14 -11.44 -31.53
CA GLU A 127 31.83 -11.13 -32.92
C GLU A 127 31.48 -12.43 -33.66
N ALA A 128 30.36 -12.47 -34.37
CA ALA A 128 29.97 -13.59 -35.19
C ALA A 128 30.48 -13.39 -36.63
N SER A 129 31.26 -14.35 -37.10
CA SER A 129 31.45 -14.74 -38.51
C SER A 129 32.17 -13.76 -39.45
N GLY A 130 33.31 -14.19 -39.98
CA GLY A 130 33.86 -13.69 -41.24
C GLY A 130 35.37 -13.76 -41.32
#